data_AF-A0A4U1CAZ4-F1
#
_entry.id   AF-A0A4U1CAZ4-F1
#
_cell.length_a   1.000
_cell.length_b   1.000
_cell.length_c   1.000
_cell.angle_alpha   90.00
_cell.angle_beta   90.00
_cell.angle_gamma   90.00
#
_symmetry.space_group_name_H-M   'P 1'
#
loop_
_entity.id
_entity.type
_entity.pdbx_description
1 polymer ?
#
loop_
_entity_poly.entity_id
_entity_poly.type
_entity_poly.pdbx_seq_one_letter_code
_entity_poly.pdbx_strand_id
1 'polypeptide(L)'
;MKINKLNWFYMGLAFALLAAIIYQKLSYKSWERYNYSVGITAPQTFPVHVREAYFLLPGDDFESADDEDVNEFITTWGVNYGTTNHARSARLPQHLVLKYFSYRDKKFYADTLALPQKEILQMFKAAQINEQFLRLSEYAGLKKGLSFVIGIANNGNVIVWLRGVCLERELLRTQLKPVESTADDLFYEKPLSKDDYFNYAFENLSDSLKTVYISGFDANANYIDTPSRYIENNMELWQYQQKNGYIDFKGQISK
;
A
#
# COMPACT_ATOMS: atom_id res chain seq x y z
N MET A 1 -41.07 -31.04 -34.68
CA MET A 1 -40.73 -31.53 -33.32
C MET A 1 -41.51 -30.70 -32.31
N LYS A 2 -42.43 -31.27 -31.52
CA LYS A 2 -43.20 -30.51 -30.51
C LYS A 2 -42.35 -30.35 -29.24
N ILE A 3 -42.05 -29.11 -28.88
CA ILE A 3 -41.35 -28.79 -27.63
C ILE A 3 -42.32 -29.05 -26.47
N ASN A 4 -42.01 -30.01 -25.59
CA ASN A 4 -42.86 -30.28 -24.43
C ASN A 4 -42.59 -29.24 -23.31
N LYS A 5 -43.45 -29.23 -22.27
CA LYS A 5 -43.32 -28.30 -21.13
C LYS A 5 -41.99 -28.41 -20.38
N LEU A 6 -41.38 -29.60 -20.34
CA LEU A 6 -40.07 -29.84 -19.74
C LEU A 6 -38.93 -29.17 -20.53
N ASN A 7 -38.96 -29.22 -21.87
CA ASN A 7 -38.01 -28.50 -22.70
C ASN A 7 -38.14 -26.98 -22.55
N TRP A 8 -39.36 -26.47 -22.39
CA TRP A 8 -39.61 -25.07 -22.06
C TRP A 8 -39.02 -24.67 -20.71
N PHE A 9 -39.16 -25.51 -19.69
CA PHE A 9 -38.54 -25.30 -18.38
C PHE A 9 -37.01 -25.27 -18.48
N TYR A 10 -36.40 -26.23 -19.17
CA TYR A 10 -34.95 -26.24 -19.36
C TYR A 10 -34.43 -25.02 -20.14
N MET A 11 -35.16 -24.56 -21.17
CA MET A 11 -34.81 -23.32 -21.87
C MET A 11 -34.91 -22.10 -20.96
N GLY A 12 -35.97 -22.01 -20.13
CA GLY A 12 -36.11 -20.93 -19.15
C GLY A 12 -34.98 -20.91 -18.12
N LEU A 13 -34.63 -22.08 -17.58
CA LEU A 13 -33.52 -22.24 -16.64
C LEU A 13 -32.18 -21.87 -17.28
N ALA A 14 -31.92 -22.32 -18.50
CA ALA A 14 -30.70 -21.97 -19.24
C ALA A 14 -30.60 -20.45 -19.47
N PHE A 15 -31.72 -19.79 -19.81
CA PHE A 15 -31.77 -18.34 -20.00
C PHE A 15 -31.51 -17.59 -18.69
N ALA A 16 -32.08 -18.06 -17.58
CA ALA A 16 -31.83 -17.49 -16.25
C ALA A 16 -30.36 -17.62 -15.83
N LEU A 17 -29.74 -18.78 -16.08
CA LEU A 17 -28.31 -18.99 -15.80
C LEU A 17 -27.41 -18.10 -16.68
N LEU A 18 -27.72 -17.97 -17.97
CA LEU A 18 -26.99 -17.07 -18.87
C LEU A 18 -27.11 -15.61 -18.41
N ALA A 19 -28.31 -15.16 -18.04
CA ALA A 19 -28.53 -13.82 -17.50
C ALA A 19 -27.73 -13.61 -16.20
N ALA A 20 -27.70 -14.59 -15.31
CA ALA A 20 -26.91 -14.52 -14.08
C ALA A 20 -25.40 -14.43 -14.34
N ILE A 21 -24.87 -15.20 -15.30
CA ILE A 21 -23.44 -15.15 -15.69
C ILE A 21 -23.09 -13.78 -16.29
N ILE A 22 -23.94 -13.25 -17.18
CA ILE A 22 -23.74 -11.92 -17.77
C ILE A 22 -23.77 -10.85 -16.68
N TYR A 23 -24.76 -10.91 -15.78
CA TYR A 23 -24.86 -10.00 -14.65
C TYR A 23 -23.61 -10.07 -13.75
N GLN A 24 -23.14 -11.27 -13.43
CA GLN A 24 -21.93 -11.47 -12.63
C GLN A 24 -20.69 -10.85 -13.30
N LYS A 25 -20.51 -11.07 -14.61
CA LYS A 25 -19.39 -10.48 -15.38
C LYS A 25 -19.44 -8.96 -15.42
N LEU A 26 -20.63 -8.39 -15.67
CA LEU A 26 -20.84 -6.94 -15.72
C LEU A 26 -20.66 -6.28 -14.35
N SER A 27 -21.07 -6.96 -13.27
CA SER A 27 -20.92 -6.47 -11.91
C SER A 27 -19.47 -6.55 -11.42
N TYR A 28 -18.78 -7.67 -11.70
CA TYR A 28 -17.39 -7.87 -11.28
C TYR A 28 -16.39 -6.95 -12.00
N LYS A 29 -16.69 -6.53 -13.24
CA LYS A 29 -15.86 -5.64 -14.07
C LYS A 29 -14.37 -6.02 -14.07
N SER A 30 -14.04 -7.24 -14.49
CA SER A 30 -12.65 -7.73 -14.49
C SER A 30 -11.69 -6.86 -15.30
N TRP A 31 -12.17 -6.14 -16.31
CA TRP A 31 -11.38 -5.25 -17.17
C TRP A 31 -10.94 -3.94 -16.49
N GLU A 32 -11.48 -3.62 -15.31
CA GLU A 32 -11.12 -2.45 -14.50
C GLU A 32 -10.32 -2.84 -13.25
N ARG A 33 -9.78 -4.06 -13.20
CA ARG A 33 -9.01 -4.57 -12.05
C ARG A 33 -7.54 -4.72 -12.41
N TYR A 34 -6.69 -4.31 -11.48
CA TYR A 34 -5.24 -4.27 -11.60
C TYR A 34 -4.63 -5.01 -10.42
N ASN A 35 -3.50 -5.68 -10.64
CA ASN A 35 -2.75 -6.24 -9.53
C ASN A 35 -1.87 -5.16 -8.93
N TYR A 36 -1.93 -5.00 -7.63
CA TYR A 36 -0.95 -4.19 -6.91
C TYR A 36 -0.76 -4.69 -5.48
N SER A 37 0.35 -4.29 -4.87
CA SER A 37 0.59 -4.43 -3.43
C SER A 37 0.63 -3.05 -2.79
N VAL A 38 0.45 -3.00 -1.48
CA VAL A 38 0.50 -1.78 -0.68
C VAL A 38 1.36 -2.05 0.54
N GLY A 39 2.43 -1.28 0.70
CA GLY A 39 3.30 -1.34 1.88
C GLY A 39 3.49 0.03 2.50
N ILE A 40 3.93 0.03 3.75
CA ILE A 40 4.22 1.25 4.52
C ILE A 40 5.70 1.27 4.89
N THR A 41 6.28 2.47 4.91
CA THR A 41 7.66 2.68 5.33
C THR A 41 7.76 3.92 6.20
N ALA A 42 8.59 3.86 7.24
CA ALA A 42 8.96 5.01 8.04
C ALA A 42 10.48 5.02 8.24
N PRO A 43 11.09 6.18 8.55
CA PRO A 43 12.47 6.22 9.01
C PRO A 43 12.61 5.43 10.31
N GLN A 44 13.61 4.55 10.40
CA GLN A 44 13.85 3.74 11.60
C GLN A 44 14.07 4.58 12.87
N THR A 45 14.60 5.78 12.70
CA THR A 45 14.87 6.77 13.76
C THR A 45 13.64 7.61 14.14
N PHE A 46 12.52 7.41 13.43
CA PHE A 46 11.23 8.04 13.65
C PHE A 46 10.17 6.95 13.82
N PRO A 47 10.13 6.27 14.99
CA PRO A 47 9.15 5.23 15.23
C PRO A 47 7.73 5.81 15.17
N VAL A 48 6.85 5.10 14.47
CA VAL A 48 5.42 5.38 14.38
C VAL A 48 4.66 4.08 14.56
N HIS A 49 3.44 4.18 15.10
CA HIS A 49 2.51 3.06 15.18
C HIS A 49 1.31 3.37 14.30
N VAL A 50 1.19 2.67 13.18
CA VAL A 50 0.05 2.72 12.28
C VAL A 50 -1.10 1.93 12.91
N ARG A 51 -2.29 2.54 12.93
CA ARG A 51 -3.52 1.92 13.45
C ARG A 51 -4.49 1.59 12.33
N GLU A 52 -4.57 2.46 11.33
CA GLU A 52 -5.34 2.22 10.12
C GLU A 52 -4.56 2.73 8.92
N ALA A 53 -4.36 1.87 7.93
CA ALA A 53 -3.86 2.25 6.63
C ALA A 53 -4.52 1.39 5.57
N TYR A 54 -5.39 2.00 4.74
CA TYR A 54 -6.07 1.28 3.67
C TYR A 54 -6.51 2.23 2.57
N PHE A 55 -6.69 1.67 1.38
CA PHE A 55 -7.27 2.39 0.27
C PHE A 55 -8.77 2.17 0.19
N LEU A 56 -9.51 3.26 -0.05
CA LEU A 56 -10.91 3.20 -0.45
C LEU A 56 -11.01 2.97 -1.96
N LEU A 57 -11.75 1.94 -2.36
CA LEU A 57 -11.96 1.54 -3.74
C LEU A 57 -13.38 1.88 -4.21
N PRO A 58 -13.63 1.98 -5.52
CA PRO A 58 -14.97 2.24 -6.03
C PRO A 58 -15.97 1.13 -5.68
N GLY A 59 -17.07 1.51 -5.02
CA GLY A 59 -18.19 0.62 -4.66
C GLY A 59 -18.11 0.04 -3.25
N ASP A 60 -17.71 0.87 -2.27
CA ASP A 60 -17.61 0.53 -0.85
C ASP A 60 -16.70 -0.66 -0.52
N ASP A 61 -15.67 -0.87 -1.35
CA ASP A 61 -14.62 -1.88 -1.15
C ASP A 61 -13.34 -1.20 -0.65
N PHE A 62 -12.45 -1.95 -0.02
CA PHE A 62 -11.18 -1.44 0.48
C PHE A 62 -10.04 -2.43 0.29
N GLU A 63 -8.81 -1.91 0.32
CA GLU A 63 -7.59 -2.69 0.31
C GLU A 63 -6.67 -2.22 1.43
N SER A 64 -6.38 -3.10 2.41
CA SER A 64 -5.49 -2.79 3.51
C SER A 64 -4.03 -2.68 3.06
N ALA A 65 -3.30 -1.76 3.67
CA ALA A 65 -1.85 -1.73 3.59
C ALA A 65 -1.26 -2.67 4.66
N ASP A 66 -0.12 -3.27 4.34
CA ASP A 66 0.66 -4.04 5.30
C ASP A 66 1.39 -3.08 6.25
N ASP A 67 1.04 -3.14 7.53
CA ASP A 67 1.58 -2.29 8.59
C ASP A 67 2.43 -3.06 9.62
N GLU A 68 2.66 -4.36 9.42
CA GLU A 68 3.41 -5.22 10.35
C GLU A 68 4.85 -4.71 10.52
N ASP A 69 5.60 -4.58 9.42
CA ASP A 69 6.99 -4.15 9.46
C ASP A 69 7.19 -2.76 10.10
N VAL A 70 6.24 -1.82 9.86
CA VAL A 70 6.34 -0.46 10.41
C VAL A 70 6.01 -0.44 11.90
N ASN A 71 5.04 -1.24 12.33
CA ASN A 71 4.65 -1.38 13.74
C ASN A 71 5.67 -2.21 14.54
N GLU A 72 6.43 -3.08 13.89
CA GLU A 72 7.61 -3.75 14.46
C GLU A 72 8.88 -2.89 14.42
N PHE A 73 8.80 -1.69 13.83
CA PHE A 73 9.90 -0.72 13.74
C PHE A 73 11.14 -1.22 12.97
N ILE A 74 10.95 -2.12 12.01
CA ILE A 74 12.02 -2.70 11.19
C ILE A 74 12.11 -2.08 9.78
N THR A 75 11.22 -1.13 9.46
CA THR A 75 11.27 -0.41 8.18
C THR A 75 12.41 0.61 8.11
N THR A 76 12.80 0.93 6.87
CA THR A 76 13.75 1.99 6.53
C THR A 76 13.13 2.88 5.48
N TRP A 77 13.31 4.20 5.62
CA TRP A 77 12.70 5.20 4.75
C TRP A 77 12.85 4.88 3.27
N GLY A 78 11.72 4.82 2.57
CA GLY A 78 11.69 4.61 1.13
C GLY A 78 12.01 3.18 0.69
N VAL A 79 12.34 2.27 1.59
CA VAL A 79 12.50 0.84 1.30
C VAL A 79 11.20 0.12 1.63
N ASN A 80 10.72 -0.71 0.70
CA ASN A 80 9.58 -1.58 0.93
C ASN A 80 10.08 -3.02 1.08
N TYR A 81 9.96 -3.57 2.28
CA TYR A 81 10.38 -4.93 2.62
C TYR A 81 9.25 -5.96 2.47
N GLY A 82 8.01 -5.48 2.26
CA GLY A 82 6.81 -6.29 2.26
C GLY A 82 6.90 -7.47 1.31
N THR A 83 6.70 -8.67 1.85
CA THR A 83 6.60 -9.88 1.05
C THR A 83 5.34 -9.80 0.20
N THR A 84 5.52 -10.01 -1.09
CA THR A 84 4.57 -9.63 -2.13
C THR A 84 3.33 -10.56 -2.22
N ASN A 85 3.10 -11.38 -1.19
CA ASN A 85 2.04 -12.38 -1.12
C ASN A 85 0.62 -11.81 -1.03
N HIS A 86 0.47 -10.52 -0.74
CA HIS A 86 -0.84 -9.86 -0.62
C HIS A 86 -1.36 -9.21 -1.91
N ALA A 87 -0.70 -9.41 -3.06
CA ALA A 87 -1.15 -8.77 -4.29
C ALA A 87 -2.54 -9.23 -4.74
N ARG A 88 -3.52 -8.33 -4.65
CA ARG A 88 -4.90 -8.55 -5.04
C ARG A 88 -5.20 -7.88 -6.38
N SER A 89 -6.08 -8.50 -7.17
CA SER A 89 -6.65 -7.87 -8.36
C SER A 89 -7.82 -6.98 -7.94
N ALA A 90 -7.56 -5.69 -7.80
CA ALA A 90 -8.51 -4.72 -7.27
C ALA A 90 -8.70 -3.54 -8.24
N ARG A 91 -9.78 -2.79 -8.05
CA ARG A 91 -9.97 -1.52 -8.78
C ARG A 91 -8.96 -0.50 -8.26
N LEU A 92 -8.62 0.50 -9.08
CA LEU A 92 -7.68 1.52 -8.65
C LEU A 92 -8.25 2.38 -7.51
N PRO A 93 -7.43 2.69 -6.50
CA PRO A 93 -7.88 3.38 -5.30
C PRO A 93 -8.25 4.85 -5.58
N GLN A 94 -9.21 5.36 -4.79
CA GLN A 94 -9.66 6.76 -4.85
C GLN A 94 -9.09 7.59 -3.71
N HIS A 95 -8.95 6.99 -2.52
CA HIS A 95 -8.42 7.66 -1.35
C HIS A 95 -7.53 6.71 -0.54
N LEU A 96 -6.62 7.30 0.23
CA LEU A 96 -5.86 6.66 1.31
C LEU A 96 -6.43 7.12 2.64
N VAL A 97 -6.94 6.19 3.44
CA VAL A 97 -7.23 6.43 4.86
C VAL A 97 -5.98 6.07 5.64
N LEU A 98 -5.50 7.02 6.45
CA LEU A 98 -4.30 6.84 7.26
C LEU A 98 -4.54 7.38 8.66
N LYS A 99 -4.29 6.54 9.67
CA LYS A 99 -4.25 6.89 11.08
C LYS A 99 -3.04 6.28 11.74
N TYR A 100 -2.23 7.11 12.39
CA TYR A 100 -1.05 6.64 13.10
C TYR A 100 -0.71 7.54 14.28
N PHE A 101 0.08 6.98 15.18
CA PHE A 101 0.68 7.67 16.29
C PHE A 101 2.18 7.86 16.05
N SER A 102 2.70 9.07 16.28
CA SER A 102 4.15 9.31 16.30
C SER A 102 4.65 9.36 17.74
N TYR A 103 5.56 8.43 18.07
CA TYR A 103 6.23 8.40 19.36
C TYR A 103 7.09 9.64 19.59
N ARG A 104 7.67 10.18 18.51
CA ARG A 104 8.55 11.34 18.58
C ARG A 104 7.82 12.65 18.71
N ASP A 105 6.73 12.82 17.96
CA ASP A 105 5.93 14.04 18.03
C ASP A 105 4.98 14.02 19.24
N LYS A 106 4.74 12.83 19.82
CA LYS A 106 3.70 12.55 20.83
C LYS A 106 2.31 13.00 20.36
N LYS A 107 2.03 12.77 19.08
CA LYS A 107 0.83 13.24 18.39
C LYS A 107 0.18 12.11 17.59
N PHE A 108 -1.13 12.19 17.50
CA PHE A 108 -1.94 11.37 16.61
C PHE A 108 -2.16 12.14 15.32
N TYR A 109 -2.14 11.41 14.21
CA TYR A 109 -2.41 11.93 12.87
C TYR A 109 -3.47 11.05 12.25
N ALA A 110 -4.47 11.67 11.63
CA ALA A 110 -5.56 10.97 10.94
C ALA A 110 -6.06 11.82 9.77
N ASP A 111 -6.16 11.23 8.59
CA ASP A 111 -6.77 11.89 7.43
C ASP A 111 -7.25 10.87 6.38
N THR A 112 -8.08 11.34 5.44
CA THR A 112 -8.48 10.63 4.22
C THR A 112 -8.03 11.44 3.01
N LEU A 113 -6.99 10.94 2.35
CA LEU A 113 -6.26 11.65 1.31
C LEU A 113 -6.72 11.22 -0.08
N ALA A 114 -7.15 12.16 -0.91
CA ALA A 114 -7.53 11.87 -2.30
C ALA A 114 -6.30 11.49 -3.14
N LEU A 115 -6.45 10.45 -3.95
CA LEU A 115 -5.40 9.95 -4.85
C LEU A 115 -5.71 10.31 -6.32
N PRO A 116 -4.70 10.61 -7.14
CA PRO A 116 -4.90 11.03 -8.53
C PRO A 116 -5.22 9.83 -9.44
N GLN A 117 -6.46 9.33 -9.38
CA GLN A 117 -6.89 8.09 -10.05
C GLN A 117 -6.58 8.06 -11.56
N LYS A 118 -6.71 9.20 -12.25
CA LYS A 118 -6.40 9.31 -13.68
C LYS A 118 -4.91 9.10 -13.98
N GLU A 119 -4.03 9.68 -13.16
CA GLU A 119 -2.57 9.53 -13.29
C GLU A 119 -2.17 8.09 -13.00
N ILE A 120 -2.70 7.51 -11.92
CA ILE A 120 -2.50 6.09 -11.57
C ILE A 120 -2.88 5.19 -12.76
N LEU A 121 -4.06 5.39 -13.35
CA LEU A 121 -4.51 4.61 -14.51
C LEU A 121 -3.56 4.73 -15.71
N GLN A 122 -3.09 5.94 -16.01
CA GLN A 122 -2.13 6.18 -17.09
C GLN A 122 -0.81 5.46 -16.81
N MET A 123 -0.33 5.50 -15.57
CA MET A 123 0.87 4.79 -15.16
C MET A 123 0.75 3.27 -15.29
N PHE A 124 -0.38 2.67 -14.87
CA PHE A 124 -0.58 1.23 -15.05
C PHE A 124 -0.57 0.83 -16.53
N LYS A 125 -1.21 1.63 -17.40
CA LYS A 125 -1.20 1.39 -18.85
C LYS A 125 0.21 1.53 -19.43
N ALA A 126 0.93 2.58 -19.06
CA ALA A 126 2.30 2.81 -19.52
C ALA A 126 3.25 1.69 -19.04
N ALA A 127 3.16 1.31 -17.78
CA ALA A 127 3.96 0.23 -17.20
C ALA A 127 3.68 -1.12 -17.87
N GLN A 128 2.44 -1.40 -18.28
CA GLN A 128 2.12 -2.59 -19.06
C GLN A 128 2.79 -2.57 -20.44
N ILE A 129 2.72 -1.44 -21.15
CA ILE A 129 3.33 -1.27 -22.48
C ILE A 129 4.85 -1.37 -22.42
N ASN A 130 5.45 -0.79 -21.37
CA ASN A 130 6.90 -0.74 -21.18
C ASN A 130 7.46 -1.93 -20.39
N GLU A 131 6.63 -2.92 -20.04
CA GLU A 131 7.02 -4.12 -19.29
C GLU A 131 7.68 -3.81 -17.92
N GLN A 132 7.17 -2.78 -17.23
CA GLN A 132 7.69 -2.28 -15.95
C GLN A 132 6.97 -2.86 -14.72
N PHE A 133 6.18 -3.92 -14.89
CA PHE A 133 5.50 -4.55 -13.75
C PHE A 133 6.46 -5.38 -12.91
N LEU A 134 6.30 -5.29 -11.59
CA LEU A 134 6.91 -6.17 -10.62
C LEU A 134 6.22 -7.53 -10.64
N ARG A 135 6.97 -8.60 -10.34
CA ARG A 135 6.38 -9.90 -9.99
C ARG A 135 5.94 -9.82 -8.53
N LEU A 136 4.63 -9.76 -8.32
CA LEU A 136 4.07 -9.59 -6.99
C LEU A 136 3.78 -10.94 -6.33
N SER A 137 3.16 -11.91 -6.99
CA SER A 137 2.91 -13.20 -6.31
C SER A 137 3.06 -14.35 -7.28
N GLU A 138 3.52 -15.49 -6.77
CA GLU A 138 3.61 -16.76 -7.50
C GLU A 138 2.73 -17.86 -6.86
N TYR A 139 2.21 -17.62 -5.65
CA TYR A 139 1.50 -18.60 -4.82
C TYR A 139 0.20 -19.14 -5.44
N ALA A 140 -0.41 -18.39 -6.37
CA ALA A 140 -1.62 -18.80 -7.10
C ALA A 140 -1.54 -18.44 -8.58
N GLY A 141 -0.34 -18.57 -9.16
CA GLY A 141 -0.01 -18.09 -10.48
C GLY A 141 0.64 -16.71 -10.45
N LEU A 142 1.43 -16.43 -11.49
CA LEU A 142 2.25 -15.22 -11.56
C LEU A 142 1.40 -13.96 -11.71
N LYS A 143 1.29 -13.17 -10.63
CA LYS A 143 0.66 -11.85 -10.64
C LYS A 143 1.73 -10.79 -10.88
N LYS A 144 1.57 -10.05 -11.98
CA LYS A 144 2.39 -8.88 -12.31
C LYS A 144 1.60 -7.60 -12.09
N GLY A 145 2.22 -6.59 -11.51
CA GLY A 145 1.57 -5.33 -11.16
C GLY A 145 2.54 -4.24 -10.70
N LEU A 146 2.01 -3.20 -10.08
CA LEU A 146 2.79 -2.12 -9.46
C LEU A 146 2.65 -2.19 -7.94
N SER A 147 3.52 -1.49 -7.20
CA SER A 147 3.47 -1.44 -5.74
C SER A 147 3.26 0.00 -5.28
N PHE A 148 2.27 0.20 -4.41
CA PHE A 148 2.12 1.44 -3.67
C PHE A 148 2.98 1.39 -2.41
N VAL A 149 3.68 2.48 -2.12
CA VAL A 149 4.47 2.63 -0.91
C VAL A 149 4.08 3.92 -0.21
N ILE A 150 3.60 3.80 1.02
CA ILE A 150 3.20 4.92 1.87
C ILE A 150 4.37 5.24 2.80
N GLY A 151 5.05 6.35 2.55
CA GLY A 151 6.11 6.87 3.41
C GLY A 151 5.53 7.79 4.49
N ILE A 152 5.67 7.41 5.76
CA ILE A 152 5.34 8.23 6.92
C ILE A 152 6.63 8.84 7.47
N ALA A 153 6.75 10.15 7.37
CA ALA A 153 7.89 10.92 7.85
C ALA A 153 7.51 11.77 9.08
N ASN A 154 8.50 12.50 9.60
CA ASN A 154 8.36 13.34 10.77
C ASN A 154 7.38 14.51 10.56
N ASN A 155 6.80 15.01 11.67
CA ASN A 155 5.92 16.18 11.69
C ASN A 155 4.67 16.04 10.80
N GLY A 156 4.09 14.84 10.71
CA GLY A 156 2.88 14.61 9.89
C GLY A 156 3.16 14.45 8.39
N ASN A 157 4.41 14.47 7.95
CA ASN A 157 4.75 14.37 6.53
C ASN A 157 4.42 12.99 5.97
N VAL A 158 3.72 12.94 4.84
CA VAL A 158 3.32 11.70 4.17
C VAL A 158 3.61 11.81 2.67
N ILE A 159 4.21 10.76 2.10
CA ILE A 159 4.42 10.62 0.66
C ILE A 159 3.84 9.28 0.21
N VAL A 160 3.21 9.26 -0.96
CA VAL A 160 2.77 8.02 -1.60
C VAL A 160 3.50 7.87 -2.92
N TRP A 161 4.25 6.77 -3.07
CA TRP A 161 4.90 6.39 -4.32
C TRP A 161 4.15 5.25 -5.01
N LEU A 162 4.21 5.24 -6.34
CA LEU A 162 3.86 4.10 -7.17
C LEU A 162 5.11 3.59 -7.88
N ARG A 163 5.39 2.30 -7.70
CA ARG A 163 6.66 1.68 -8.07
C ARG A 163 6.50 0.48 -8.98
N GLY A 164 7.47 0.33 -9.88
CA GLY A 164 7.62 -0.76 -10.84
C GLY A 164 9.11 -1.04 -11.12
N VAL A 165 9.40 -1.94 -12.05
CA VAL A 165 10.78 -2.13 -12.53
C VAL A 165 11.24 -0.87 -13.26
N CYS A 166 12.34 -0.26 -12.80
CA CYS A 166 12.86 1.01 -13.33
C CYS A 166 11.78 2.12 -13.39
N LEU A 167 10.84 2.10 -12.45
CA LEU A 167 9.73 3.03 -12.40
C LEU A 167 9.47 3.45 -10.95
N GLU A 168 9.51 4.75 -10.69
CA GLU A 168 8.96 5.34 -9.49
C GLU A 168 8.28 6.65 -9.85
N ARG A 169 7.12 6.89 -9.22
CA ARG A 169 6.44 8.17 -9.29
C ARG A 169 5.88 8.52 -7.94
N GLU A 170 6.05 9.77 -7.55
CA GLU A 170 5.32 10.37 -6.45
C GLU A 170 3.89 10.70 -6.90
N LEU A 171 2.90 10.12 -6.22
CA LEU A 171 1.48 10.37 -6.47
C LEU A 171 0.92 11.46 -5.55
N LEU A 172 1.45 11.54 -4.34
CA LEU A 172 1.00 12.46 -3.30
C LEU A 172 2.16 12.80 -2.38
N ARG A 173 2.23 14.06 -1.99
CA ARG A 173 3.10 14.57 -0.93
C ARG A 173 2.31 15.60 -0.14
N THR A 174 2.18 15.38 1.16
CA THR A 174 1.37 16.23 2.03
C THR A 174 1.90 16.23 3.45
N GLN A 175 1.38 17.14 4.27
CA GLN A 175 1.62 17.19 5.69
C GLN A 175 0.28 17.13 6.43
N LEU A 176 0.09 16.07 7.21
CA LEU A 176 -1.09 15.89 8.04
C LEU A 176 -1.06 16.81 9.24
N LYS A 177 -2.24 17.30 9.63
CA LYS A 177 -2.39 18.04 10.88
C LYS A 177 -2.58 17.05 12.03
N PRO A 178 -2.01 17.33 13.21
CA PRO A 178 -2.29 16.55 14.40
C PRO A 178 -3.79 16.59 14.72
N VAL A 179 -4.31 15.47 15.19
CA VAL A 179 -5.67 15.35 15.69
C VAL A 179 -5.65 15.01 17.18
N GLU A 180 -6.73 15.33 17.88
CA GLU A 180 -6.91 14.84 19.23
C GLU A 180 -7.20 13.34 19.23
N SER A 181 -6.65 12.64 20.21
CA SER A 181 -6.87 11.21 20.39
C SER A 181 -8.31 10.95 20.84
N THR A 182 -8.93 9.94 20.24
CA THR A 182 -10.21 9.38 20.69
C THR A 182 -10.00 8.34 21.79
N ALA A 183 -11.09 7.93 22.47
CA ALA A 183 -11.02 6.85 23.46
C ALA A 183 -10.51 5.54 22.87
N ASP A 184 -10.88 5.24 21.62
CA ASP A 184 -10.41 4.05 20.90
C ASP A 184 -8.91 4.14 20.58
N ASP A 185 -8.38 5.34 20.38
CA ASP A 185 -6.95 5.57 20.13
C ASP A 185 -6.09 5.30 21.36
N LEU A 186 -6.68 5.47 22.55
CA LEU A 186 -6.01 5.30 23.84
C LEU A 186 -6.33 3.95 24.50
N PHE A 187 -7.03 3.06 23.80
CA PHE A 187 -7.39 1.76 24.36
C PHE A 187 -6.25 0.75 24.19
N TYR A 188 -5.75 0.23 25.31
CA TYR A 188 -4.82 -0.89 25.34
C TYR A 188 -5.18 -1.80 26.53
N GLU A 189 -5.86 -2.92 26.26
CA GLU A 189 -6.54 -3.81 27.23
C GLU A 189 -7.65 -3.13 28.08
N LYS A 190 -7.45 -1.85 28.41
CA LYS A 190 -8.32 -0.92 29.10
C LYS A 190 -8.16 0.49 28.49
N PRO A 191 -9.12 1.40 28.69
CA PRO A 191 -8.93 2.80 28.34
C PRO A 191 -7.79 3.42 29.15
N LEU A 192 -6.82 4.04 28.48
CA LEU A 192 -5.72 4.77 29.11
C LEU A 192 -5.90 6.28 28.98
N SER A 193 -5.24 7.04 29.85
CA SER A 193 -5.00 8.46 29.60
C SER A 193 -3.98 8.61 28.46
N LYS A 194 -3.91 9.80 27.86
CA LYS A 194 -2.94 10.08 26.79
C LYS A 194 -1.50 9.89 27.26
N ASP A 195 -1.18 10.35 28.47
CA ASP A 195 0.16 10.21 29.06
C ASP A 195 0.48 8.76 29.43
N ASP A 196 -0.48 8.02 29.99
CA ASP A 196 -0.29 6.60 30.31
C ASP A 196 -0.10 5.76 29.05
N TYR A 197 -0.87 6.06 27.99
CA TYR A 197 -0.70 5.42 26.68
C TYR A 197 0.71 5.67 26.14
N PHE A 198 1.21 6.91 26.22
CA PHE A 198 2.56 7.23 25.78
C PHE A 198 3.64 6.51 26.58
N ASN A 199 3.52 6.49 27.90
CA ASN A 199 4.50 5.79 28.74
C ASN A 199 4.49 4.30 28.43
N TYR A 200 3.31 3.69 28.38
CA TYR A 200 3.16 2.28 28.04
C TYR A 200 3.71 1.94 26.65
N ALA A 201 3.32 2.70 25.63
CA ALA A 201 3.78 2.47 24.26
C ALA A 201 5.29 2.68 24.14
N PHE A 202 5.86 3.67 24.84
CA PHE A 202 7.30 3.94 24.85
C PHE A 202 8.09 2.86 25.61
N GLU A 203 7.58 2.37 26.75
CA GLU A 203 8.18 1.28 27.52
C GLU A 203 8.35 -0.01 26.69
N ASN A 204 7.44 -0.26 25.75
CA ASN A 204 7.51 -1.42 24.87
C ASN A 204 8.41 -1.26 23.65
N LEU A 205 8.98 -0.07 23.40
CA LEU A 205 10.00 0.09 22.35
C LEU A 205 11.28 -0.67 22.73
N SER A 206 11.99 -1.18 21.73
CA SER A 206 13.30 -1.82 21.94
C SER A 206 14.32 -0.83 22.52
N ASP A 207 15.27 -1.33 23.31
CA ASP A 207 16.31 -0.50 23.94
C ASP A 207 17.15 0.26 22.92
N SER A 208 17.35 -0.33 21.72
CA SER A 208 18.02 0.33 20.60
C SER A 208 17.25 1.57 20.14
N LEU A 209 15.92 1.45 19.93
CA LEU A 209 15.08 2.57 19.50
C LEU A 209 14.97 3.65 20.59
N LYS A 210 14.85 3.24 21.86
CA LYS A 210 14.90 4.18 23.00
C LYS A 210 16.21 4.94 23.02
N THR A 211 17.35 4.28 22.78
CA THR A 211 18.67 4.92 22.74
C THR A 211 18.76 5.94 21.61
N VAL A 212 18.35 5.56 20.39
CA VAL A 212 18.30 6.46 19.23
C VAL A 212 17.41 7.67 19.53
N TYR A 213 16.23 7.44 20.10
CA TYR A 213 15.31 8.49 20.49
C TYR A 213 15.91 9.46 21.52
N ILE A 214 16.47 8.92 22.62
CA ILE A 214 17.09 9.72 23.70
C ILE A 214 18.30 10.51 23.20
N SER A 215 19.08 9.95 22.26
CA SER A 215 20.25 10.61 21.69
C SER A 215 19.91 11.86 20.86
N GLY A 216 18.64 12.02 20.45
CA GLY A 216 18.22 13.09 19.56
C GLY A 216 18.68 12.92 18.11
N PHE A 217 19.20 11.74 17.73
CA PHE A 217 19.60 11.43 16.35
C PHE A 217 18.42 11.68 15.39
N ASP A 218 18.70 12.41 14.30
CA ASP A 218 17.71 12.84 13.29
C ASP A 218 16.50 13.64 13.80
N ALA A 219 16.60 14.30 14.97
CA ALA A 219 15.49 15.12 15.52
C ALA A 219 15.00 16.22 14.57
N ASN A 220 15.92 16.78 13.79
CA ASN A 220 15.66 17.86 12.85
C ASN A 220 15.70 17.38 11.39
N ALA A 221 15.73 16.07 11.14
CA ALA A 221 15.71 15.55 9.78
C ALA A 221 14.42 15.96 9.08
N ASN A 222 14.47 16.25 7.78
CA ASN A 222 13.28 16.51 6.98
C ASN A 222 13.14 15.43 5.92
N TYR A 223 12.71 14.23 6.33
CA TYR A 223 12.70 13.06 5.45
C TYR A 223 11.81 13.22 4.22
N ILE A 224 10.83 14.12 4.27
CA ILE A 224 9.97 14.40 3.13
C ILE A 224 10.81 14.81 1.91
N ASP A 225 11.89 15.58 2.07
CA ASP A 225 12.74 16.03 0.97
C ASP A 225 13.80 14.99 0.56
N THR A 226 13.93 13.90 1.31
CA THR A 226 14.88 12.84 1.03
C THR A 226 14.32 11.92 -0.06
N PRO A 227 15.01 11.77 -1.20
CA PRO A 227 14.58 10.84 -2.24
C PRO A 227 14.59 9.42 -1.71
N SER A 228 13.66 8.58 -2.16
CA SER A 228 13.61 7.17 -1.78
C SER A 228 14.82 6.36 -2.28
N ARG A 229 15.47 6.85 -3.34
CA ARG A 229 16.53 6.17 -4.09
C ARG A 229 16.13 4.79 -4.60
N TYR A 230 14.84 4.59 -4.87
CA TYR A 230 14.30 3.28 -5.23
C TYR A 230 14.95 2.71 -6.49
N ILE A 231 15.11 3.51 -7.54
CA ILE A 231 15.69 3.05 -8.80
C ILE A 231 17.17 2.71 -8.62
N GLU A 232 17.92 3.58 -7.95
CA GLU A 232 19.35 3.41 -7.70
C GLU A 232 19.61 2.14 -6.87
N ASN A 233 18.84 1.94 -5.80
CA ASN A 233 19.01 0.81 -4.89
C ASN A 233 18.65 -0.54 -5.53
N ASN A 234 17.82 -0.56 -6.59
CA ASN A 234 17.38 -1.78 -7.25
C ASN A 234 18.09 -2.04 -8.59
N MET A 235 18.95 -1.13 -9.06
CA MET A 235 19.53 -1.19 -10.39
C MET A 235 20.33 -2.48 -10.64
N GLU A 236 21.21 -2.85 -9.71
CA GLU A 236 22.03 -4.07 -9.82
C GLU A 236 21.17 -5.34 -9.80
N LEU A 237 20.13 -5.35 -8.95
CA LEU A 237 19.16 -6.44 -8.89
C LEU A 237 18.41 -6.59 -10.21
N TRP A 238 17.92 -5.50 -10.80
CA TRP A 238 17.20 -5.57 -12.07
C TRP A 238 18.11 -5.94 -13.24
N GLN A 239 19.36 -5.49 -13.28
CA GLN A 239 20.33 -5.95 -14.29
C GLN A 239 20.53 -7.47 -14.20
N TYR A 240 20.70 -8.00 -12.99
CA TYR A 240 20.78 -9.44 -12.76
C TYR A 240 19.48 -10.14 -13.19
N GLN A 241 18.32 -9.63 -12.79
CA GLN A 241 17.03 -10.23 -13.12
C GLN A 241 16.75 -10.20 -14.62
N GLN A 242 17.08 -9.12 -15.32
CA GLN A 242 16.92 -8.98 -16.77
C GLN A 242 17.79 -9.99 -17.50
N LYS A 243 19.08 -10.10 -17.10
CA LYS A 243 20.03 -11.05 -17.70
C LYS A 243 19.57 -12.51 -17.57
N ASN A 244 18.89 -12.85 -16.49
CA ASN A 244 18.42 -14.22 -16.20
C ASN A 244 16.93 -14.46 -16.56
N GLY A 245 16.24 -13.49 -17.17
CA GLY A 245 14.83 -13.64 -17.56
C GLY A 245 13.83 -13.66 -16.38
N TYR A 246 14.21 -13.12 -15.23
CA TYR A 246 13.34 -12.96 -14.06
C TYR A 246 12.46 -11.72 -14.13
N ILE A 247 12.71 -10.79 -15.05
CA ILE A 247 11.81 -9.66 -15.35
C ILE A 247 11.61 -9.55 -16.85
N ASP A 248 10.46 -9.02 -17.24
CA ASP A 248 10.10 -8.89 -18.66
C ASP A 248 10.67 -7.61 -19.29
N PHE A 249 11.14 -6.66 -18.47
CA PHE A 249 11.57 -5.34 -18.92
C PHE A 249 12.61 -5.42 -20.05
N LYS A 250 12.31 -4.81 -21.20
CA LYS A 250 13.17 -4.78 -22.39
C LYS A 250 13.97 -3.49 -22.59
N GLY A 251 13.78 -2.49 -21.73
CA GLY A 251 14.55 -1.25 -21.78
C GLY A 251 16.02 -1.44 -21.36
N GLN A 252 16.85 -0.45 -21.64
CA GLN A 252 18.22 -0.43 -21.12
C GLN A 252 18.23 -0.03 -19.65
N ILE A 253 18.87 -0.85 -18.81
CA ILE A 253 19.15 -0.52 -17.41
C ILE A 253 20.59 0.00 -17.34
N SER A 254 20.78 1.29 -17.54
CA SER A 254 22.10 1.95 -17.47
C SER A 254 22.33 2.62 -16.11
N LYS A 255 23.60 2.67 -15.69
CA LYS A 255 24.07 3.52 -14.59
C LYS A 255 24.00 4.99 -14.94
#